data_AF-A0A8H7GSS3-F1
#
_entry.id   AF-A0A8H7GSS3-F1
#
_cell.length_a   1.000
_cell.length_b   1.000
_cell.length_c   1.000
_cell.angle_alpha   90.00
_cell.angle_beta   90.00
_cell.angle_gamma   90.00
#
_symmetry.space_group_name_H-M   'P 1'
#
loop_
_entity.id
_entity.type
_entity.pdbx_description
1 polymer ?
#
loop_
_entity_poly.entity_id
_entity_poly.type
_entity_poly.pdbx_seq_one_letter_code
_entity_poly.pdbx_strand_id
1 'polypeptide(L)'
;MSVQRRKKVSGSKTNKNDSAGRRLGPKAYENHFVKTGQIIMRQRGTKIHPGENVGLGRDHTIFALEPGYVRFYLDPFHPLRKYVGVALRKDVQLPKPHFEPRLRRFGYIPLKSKQAELEEARMSRKEVLAQPELKRKAEELARETSLKMAAFAAKIAELDPSLSEANQTEGASRLLFITRKLACNEPLTYAREQATFNALETKSKEYLAFVENFDSKISVDFAGEVHPYYSEETRNAKAEEIKNSLEEFSGKIIGEAEKSQIQSLISSAGIFGREERQVLTSKYLPKVLPETVPGTVVEAASSKKAPKNVVAVRTFDPQSRKVDTVLRTKDAFLQ
;
A
#
# COMPACT_ATOMS: atom_id res chain seq x y z
N MET A 1 -56.95 -81.89 9.82
CA MET A 1 -57.85 -80.72 9.87
C MET A 1 -57.00 -79.45 9.88
N SER A 2 -56.92 -78.75 8.75
CA SER A 2 -56.18 -77.50 8.60
C SER A 2 -57.02 -76.33 9.13
N VAL A 3 -56.61 -75.74 10.25
CA VAL A 3 -57.13 -74.42 10.67
C VAL A 3 -56.22 -73.36 10.09
N GLN A 4 -56.63 -72.80 8.95
CA GLN A 4 -55.94 -71.71 8.30
C GLN A 4 -56.34 -70.39 8.99
N ARG A 5 -55.45 -69.86 9.82
CA ARG A 5 -55.59 -68.50 10.38
C ARG A 5 -55.34 -67.48 9.27
N ARG A 6 -56.41 -66.94 8.68
CA ARG A 6 -56.32 -65.77 7.78
C ARG A 6 -55.81 -64.57 8.59
N LYS A 7 -54.57 -64.16 8.36
CA LYS A 7 -54.04 -62.89 8.88
C LYS A 7 -54.75 -61.77 8.11
N LYS A 8 -55.73 -61.10 8.72
CA LYS A 8 -56.32 -59.87 8.17
C LYS A 8 -55.23 -58.79 8.21
N VAL A 9 -54.60 -58.52 7.07
CA VAL A 9 -53.81 -57.31 6.87
C VAL A 9 -54.83 -56.15 6.83
N SER A 10 -55.06 -55.52 7.98
CA SER A 10 -55.85 -54.29 8.09
C SER A 10 -54.97 -53.10 7.69
N GLY A 11 -54.51 -53.08 6.44
CA GLY A 11 -54.03 -51.85 5.82
C GLY A 11 -55.23 -51.01 5.39
N SER A 12 -55.17 -49.69 5.54
CA SER A 12 -56.18 -48.80 4.95
C SER A 12 -56.26 -49.09 3.45
N LYS A 13 -57.44 -49.49 2.96
CA LYS A 13 -57.70 -49.77 1.54
C LYS A 13 -57.96 -48.49 0.72
N THR A 14 -57.93 -47.32 1.37
CA THR A 14 -58.28 -46.03 0.76
C THR A 14 -57.23 -44.97 1.12
N ASN A 15 -56.57 -44.43 0.09
CA ASN A 15 -55.66 -43.29 0.22
C ASN A 15 -56.46 -41.99 0.15
N LYS A 16 -56.86 -41.45 1.31
CA LYS A 16 -57.50 -40.13 1.45
C LYS A 16 -56.54 -39.09 2.06
N ASN A 17 -55.25 -39.17 1.70
CA ASN A 17 -54.24 -38.24 2.17
C ASN A 17 -53.94 -37.22 1.07
N ASP A 18 -54.30 -35.96 1.30
CA ASP A 18 -53.88 -34.84 0.47
C ASP A 18 -53.36 -33.70 1.36
N SER A 19 -52.44 -32.90 0.82
CA SER A 19 -51.85 -31.77 1.52
C SER A 19 -52.59 -30.48 1.17
N ALA A 20 -52.75 -29.58 2.14
CA ALA A 20 -53.35 -28.28 1.88
C ALA A 20 -52.56 -27.46 0.83
N GLY A 21 -53.28 -26.71 -0.01
CA GLY A 21 -52.70 -25.82 -1.01
C GLY A 21 -51.72 -24.81 -0.39
N ARG A 22 -50.52 -24.70 -0.96
CA ARG A 22 -49.42 -23.88 -0.40
C ARG A 22 -49.49 -22.38 -0.71
N ARG A 23 -50.60 -21.92 -1.32
CA ARG A 23 -50.87 -20.50 -1.67
C ARG A 23 -49.72 -19.84 -2.48
N LEU A 24 -49.09 -20.62 -3.36
CA LEU A 24 -48.06 -20.16 -4.30
C LEU A 24 -48.68 -19.22 -5.34
N GLY A 25 -47.86 -18.55 -6.13
CA GLY A 25 -48.26 -17.62 -7.18
C GLY A 25 -47.88 -16.16 -6.89
N PRO A 26 -48.24 -15.25 -7.82
CA PRO A 26 -47.93 -13.84 -7.71
C PRO A 26 -48.69 -13.21 -6.54
N LYS A 27 -48.03 -12.24 -5.91
CA LYS A 27 -48.53 -11.43 -4.79
C LYS A 27 -48.55 -9.95 -5.13
N ALA A 28 -47.72 -9.53 -6.07
CA ALA A 28 -47.81 -8.25 -6.76
C ALA A 28 -47.83 -8.51 -8.28
N TYR A 29 -48.60 -7.68 -8.98
CA TYR A 29 -48.84 -7.79 -10.42
C TYR A 29 -48.09 -6.70 -11.19
N GLU A 30 -48.10 -6.79 -12.52
CA GLU A 30 -47.52 -5.77 -13.41
C GLU A 30 -48.03 -4.36 -13.05
N ASN A 31 -47.14 -3.36 -13.06
CA ASN A 31 -47.39 -1.98 -12.65
C ASN A 31 -47.80 -1.77 -11.18
N HIS A 32 -47.81 -2.80 -10.31
CA HIS A 32 -48.17 -2.61 -8.91
C HIS A 32 -47.05 -1.91 -8.14
N PHE A 33 -47.40 -0.90 -7.32
CA PHE A 33 -46.43 -0.25 -6.45
C PHE A 33 -46.05 -1.16 -5.29
N VAL A 34 -44.76 -1.35 -5.06
CA VAL A 34 -44.22 -2.17 -3.98
C VAL A 34 -43.26 -1.38 -3.11
N LYS A 35 -43.20 -1.74 -1.82
CA LYS A 35 -42.20 -1.24 -0.85
C LYS A 35 -41.08 -2.25 -0.67
N THR A 36 -39.91 -1.79 -0.22
CA THR A 36 -38.80 -2.68 0.16
C THR A 36 -39.26 -3.80 1.10
N GLY A 37 -38.87 -5.03 0.80
CA GLY A 37 -39.22 -6.25 1.53
C GLY A 37 -40.57 -6.88 1.15
N GLN A 38 -41.42 -6.22 0.33
CA GLN A 38 -42.69 -6.81 -0.08
C GLN A 38 -42.49 -7.98 -1.03
N ILE A 39 -43.26 -9.05 -0.80
CA ILE A 39 -43.23 -10.26 -1.63
C ILE A 39 -43.96 -9.99 -2.94
N ILE A 40 -43.29 -10.32 -4.05
CA ILE A 40 -43.82 -10.21 -5.41
C ILE A 40 -44.33 -11.56 -5.91
N MET A 41 -43.61 -12.66 -5.63
CA MET A 41 -43.95 -14.00 -6.11
C MET A 41 -43.56 -15.06 -5.09
N ARG A 42 -44.47 -16.00 -4.78
CA ARG A 42 -44.13 -17.23 -4.03
C ARG A 42 -44.12 -18.41 -4.99
N GLN A 43 -43.04 -19.17 -5.02
CA GLN A 43 -42.87 -20.24 -6.00
C GLN A 43 -42.14 -21.46 -5.41
N ARG A 44 -42.10 -22.55 -6.20
CA ARG A 44 -41.27 -23.73 -5.96
C ARG A 44 -40.35 -23.85 -7.15
N GLY A 45 -39.04 -23.72 -6.90
CA GLY A 45 -38.06 -23.44 -7.95
C GLY A 45 -38.25 -22.03 -8.55
N THR A 46 -37.33 -21.65 -9.44
CA THR A 46 -37.36 -20.35 -10.13
C THR A 46 -38.13 -20.45 -11.44
N LYS A 47 -39.47 -20.40 -11.36
CA LYS A 47 -40.31 -20.26 -12.57
C LYS A 47 -40.17 -18.85 -13.16
N ILE A 48 -40.02 -17.88 -12.27
CA ILE A 48 -39.64 -16.50 -12.57
C ILE A 48 -38.33 -16.24 -11.85
N HIS A 49 -37.40 -15.57 -12.52
CA HIS A 49 -36.09 -15.20 -12.02
C HIS A 49 -36.11 -13.78 -11.45
N PRO A 50 -35.29 -13.49 -10.45
CA PRO A 50 -35.11 -12.13 -9.96
C PRO A 50 -34.44 -11.27 -11.04
N GLY A 51 -35.08 -10.16 -11.40
CA GLY A 51 -34.57 -9.14 -12.30
C GLY A 51 -34.03 -7.93 -11.54
N GLU A 52 -34.16 -6.74 -12.11
CA GLU A 52 -33.68 -5.50 -11.49
C GLU A 52 -34.37 -5.18 -10.16
N ASN A 53 -33.61 -4.70 -9.16
CA ASN A 53 -34.09 -4.22 -7.86
C ASN A 53 -34.93 -5.23 -7.05
N VAL A 54 -34.66 -6.51 -7.26
CA VAL A 54 -35.43 -7.61 -6.70
C VAL A 54 -34.49 -8.67 -6.12
N GLY A 55 -34.86 -9.22 -4.96
CA GLY A 55 -34.14 -10.28 -4.26
C GLY A 55 -34.85 -11.63 -4.35
N LEU A 56 -34.08 -12.70 -4.10
CA LEU A 56 -34.57 -14.08 -4.05
C LEU A 56 -34.33 -14.66 -2.66
N GLY A 57 -35.40 -15.11 -2.00
CA GLY A 57 -35.34 -15.77 -0.71
C GLY A 57 -34.96 -17.25 -0.81
N ARG A 58 -34.72 -17.89 0.35
CA ARG A 58 -34.35 -19.31 0.45
C ARG A 58 -35.36 -20.26 -0.23
N ASP A 59 -36.65 -19.95 -0.14
CA ASP A 59 -37.71 -20.74 -0.77
C ASP A 59 -38.02 -20.29 -2.20
N HIS A 60 -37.09 -19.57 -2.85
CA HIS A 60 -37.23 -18.92 -4.15
C HIS A 60 -38.35 -17.87 -4.21
N THR A 61 -38.83 -17.39 -3.05
CA THR A 61 -39.75 -16.26 -2.98
C THR A 61 -39.04 -15.00 -3.49
N ILE A 62 -39.70 -14.28 -4.38
CA ILE A 62 -39.18 -13.04 -4.94
C ILE A 62 -39.72 -11.85 -4.16
N PHE A 63 -38.86 -10.92 -3.77
CA PHE A 63 -39.23 -9.73 -2.99
C PHE A 63 -38.54 -8.46 -3.50
N ALA A 64 -39.15 -7.30 -3.29
CA ALA A 64 -38.61 -6.01 -3.71
C ALA A 64 -37.43 -5.57 -2.81
N LEU A 65 -36.32 -5.14 -3.41
CA LEU A 65 -35.21 -4.51 -2.67
C LEU A 65 -35.40 -2.99 -2.55
N GLU A 66 -36.00 -2.38 -3.56
CA GLU A 66 -36.29 -0.95 -3.60
C GLU A 66 -37.80 -0.72 -3.78
N PRO A 67 -38.34 0.43 -3.33
CA PRO A 67 -39.71 0.78 -3.66
C PRO A 67 -39.82 1.23 -5.12
N GLY A 68 -40.90 0.84 -5.78
CA GLY A 68 -41.10 1.12 -7.19
C GLY A 68 -42.28 0.33 -7.75
N TYR A 69 -42.26 0.07 -9.06
CA TYR A 69 -43.33 -0.60 -9.78
C TYR A 69 -42.87 -1.93 -10.34
N VAL A 70 -43.64 -2.99 -10.09
CA VAL A 70 -43.32 -4.35 -10.55
C VAL A 70 -43.44 -4.45 -12.07
N ARG A 71 -42.44 -5.06 -12.70
CA ARG A 71 -42.35 -5.32 -14.14
C ARG A 71 -41.97 -6.78 -14.40
N PHE A 72 -42.77 -7.49 -15.16
CA PHE A 72 -42.46 -8.82 -15.69
C PHE A 72 -41.95 -8.68 -17.12
N TYR A 73 -40.79 -9.28 -17.41
CA TYR A 73 -40.14 -9.10 -18.72
C TYR A 73 -39.30 -10.32 -19.13
N LEU A 74 -38.91 -10.33 -20.40
CA LEU A 74 -37.91 -11.25 -20.94
C LEU A 74 -36.64 -10.46 -21.19
N ASP A 75 -35.51 -11.02 -20.79
CA ASP A 75 -34.20 -10.39 -20.98
C ASP A 75 -33.49 -11.03 -22.18
N PRO A 76 -33.07 -10.26 -23.21
CA PRO A 76 -32.30 -10.77 -24.34
C PRO A 76 -31.03 -11.55 -23.93
N PHE A 77 -30.40 -11.21 -22.81
CA PHE A 77 -29.22 -11.95 -22.31
C PHE A 77 -29.57 -13.38 -21.86
N HIS A 78 -30.85 -13.64 -21.55
CA HIS A 78 -31.32 -14.90 -21.01
C HIS A 78 -32.66 -15.30 -21.66
N PRO A 79 -32.62 -15.77 -22.92
CA PRO A 79 -33.81 -15.86 -23.78
C PRO A 79 -34.89 -16.84 -23.28
N LEU A 80 -34.50 -17.88 -22.55
CA LEU A 80 -35.42 -18.91 -22.04
C LEU A 80 -35.96 -18.62 -20.63
N ARG A 81 -35.58 -17.50 -20.03
CA ARG A 81 -35.92 -17.17 -18.64
C ARG A 81 -36.87 -15.99 -18.57
N LYS A 82 -37.85 -16.10 -17.67
CA LYS A 82 -38.80 -15.03 -17.34
C LYS A 82 -38.30 -14.29 -16.12
N TYR A 83 -38.35 -12.96 -16.15
CA TYR A 83 -37.87 -12.11 -15.07
C TYR A 83 -39.00 -11.33 -14.44
N VAL A 84 -38.79 -10.95 -13.19
CA VAL A 84 -39.55 -9.89 -12.54
C VAL A 84 -38.60 -8.92 -11.86
N GLY A 85 -38.75 -7.64 -12.16
CA GLY A 85 -37.99 -6.55 -11.58
C GLY A 85 -38.89 -5.49 -10.99
N VAL A 86 -38.28 -4.52 -10.32
CA VAL A 86 -38.94 -3.32 -9.81
C VAL A 86 -38.32 -2.09 -10.47
N ALA A 87 -39.11 -1.45 -11.34
CA ALA A 87 -38.74 -0.17 -11.93
C ALA A 87 -38.89 0.95 -10.88
N LEU A 88 -37.85 1.76 -10.71
CA LEU A 88 -37.84 2.86 -9.73
C LEU A 88 -38.91 3.93 -9.98
N ARG A 89 -39.30 4.08 -11.25
CA ARG A 89 -40.35 5.00 -11.68
C ARG A 89 -41.31 4.26 -12.61
N LYS A 90 -42.52 4.80 -12.79
CA LYS A 90 -43.59 4.13 -13.54
C LYS A 90 -43.36 4.15 -15.05
N ASP A 91 -42.72 5.21 -15.54
CA ASP A 91 -42.32 5.45 -16.94
C ASP A 91 -41.23 4.49 -17.43
N VAL A 92 -40.39 4.00 -16.52
CA VAL A 92 -39.28 3.12 -16.86
C VAL A 92 -39.79 1.71 -17.18
N GLN A 93 -39.43 1.22 -18.37
CA GLN A 93 -39.68 -0.15 -18.81
C GLN A 93 -38.47 -1.04 -18.51
N LEU A 94 -38.73 -2.32 -18.22
CA LEU A 94 -37.70 -3.35 -18.09
C LEU A 94 -37.88 -4.39 -19.21
N PRO A 95 -36.79 -4.94 -19.79
CA PRO A 95 -35.38 -4.72 -19.43
C PRO A 95 -34.89 -3.35 -19.91
N LYS A 96 -33.95 -2.74 -19.18
CA LYS A 96 -33.31 -1.50 -19.61
C LYS A 96 -32.29 -1.76 -20.72
N PRO A 97 -31.99 -0.74 -21.55
CA PRO A 97 -30.85 -0.80 -22.47
C PRO A 97 -29.54 -1.06 -21.70
N HIS A 98 -28.74 -2.02 -22.17
CA HIS A 98 -27.57 -2.52 -21.44
C HIS A 98 -26.50 -1.46 -21.16
N PHE A 99 -26.27 -0.54 -22.11
CA PHE A 99 -25.22 0.47 -22.03
C PHE A 99 -25.67 1.77 -21.34
N GLU A 100 -26.96 1.90 -21.03
CA GLU A 100 -27.46 3.07 -20.33
C GLU A 100 -27.02 3.06 -18.85
N PRO A 101 -26.79 4.23 -18.26
CA PRO A 101 -26.43 4.32 -16.86
C PRO A 101 -27.54 3.73 -15.98
N ARG A 102 -27.16 2.88 -15.03
CA ARG A 102 -28.11 2.28 -14.09
C ARG A 102 -28.80 3.36 -13.25
N LEU A 103 -30.12 3.44 -13.35
CA LEU A 103 -30.95 4.21 -12.43
C LEU A 103 -30.84 3.61 -11.02
N ARG A 104 -30.39 4.42 -10.05
CA ARG A 104 -30.21 4.04 -8.64
C ARG A 104 -31.00 4.97 -7.74
N ARG A 105 -31.47 4.48 -6.59
CA ARG A 105 -32.12 5.30 -5.57
C ARG A 105 -31.12 5.63 -4.46
N PHE A 106 -30.88 6.92 -4.21
CA PHE A 106 -30.03 7.35 -3.10
C PHE A 106 -30.64 6.97 -1.74
N GLY A 107 -31.93 7.25 -1.55
CA GLY A 107 -32.70 6.73 -0.40
C GLY A 107 -32.46 7.42 0.94
N TYR A 108 -31.60 8.43 1.01
CA TYR A 108 -31.31 9.22 2.22
C TYR A 108 -31.75 10.68 2.07
N ILE A 109 -31.92 11.35 3.21
CA ILE A 109 -32.32 12.76 3.33
C ILE A 109 -31.28 13.47 4.21
N PRO A 110 -30.83 14.70 3.87
CA PRO A 110 -29.94 15.46 4.73
C PRO A 110 -30.62 15.78 6.07
N LEU A 111 -29.94 15.45 7.17
CA LEU A 111 -30.38 15.79 8.52
C LEU A 111 -30.14 17.27 8.80
N LYS A 112 -30.94 17.86 9.69
CA LYS A 112 -30.82 19.27 10.11
C LYS A 112 -30.54 19.36 11.60
N SER A 113 -29.84 20.44 11.97
CA SER A 113 -29.59 20.85 13.35
C SER A 113 -29.03 19.72 14.23
N LYS A 114 -29.67 19.44 15.36
CA LYS A 114 -29.18 18.51 16.39
C LYS A 114 -29.04 17.07 15.90
N GLN A 115 -29.84 16.65 14.92
CA GLN A 115 -29.72 15.30 14.36
C GLN A 115 -28.45 15.14 13.54
N ALA A 116 -27.99 16.20 12.86
CA ALA A 116 -26.73 16.17 12.13
C ALA A 116 -25.54 16.07 13.10
N GLU A 117 -25.56 16.86 14.18
CA GLU A 117 -24.51 16.82 15.23
C GLU A 117 -24.37 15.43 15.86
N LEU A 118 -25.51 14.76 16.15
CA LEU A 118 -25.49 13.41 16.69
C LEU A 118 -24.95 12.36 15.71
N GLU A 119 -25.24 12.53 14.41
CA GLU A 119 -24.74 11.60 13.37
C GLU A 119 -23.25 11.84 13.08
N GLU A 120 -22.77 13.09 13.10
CA GLU A 120 -21.34 13.41 13.00
C GLU A 120 -20.54 12.87 14.17
N ALA A 121 -21.11 12.90 15.39
CA ALA A 121 -20.48 12.33 16.57
C ALA A 121 -20.47 10.79 16.58
N ARG A 122 -21.28 10.15 15.73
CA ARG A 122 -21.44 8.70 15.70
C ARG A 122 -20.32 8.06 14.87
N MET A 123 -19.41 7.37 15.55
CA MET A 123 -18.37 6.56 14.93
C MET A 123 -18.64 5.07 15.07
N SER A 124 -18.06 4.26 14.18
CA SER A 124 -18.12 2.80 14.31
C SER A 124 -17.33 2.33 15.54
N ARG A 125 -17.69 1.17 16.13
CA ARG A 125 -16.94 0.62 17.27
C ARG A 125 -15.45 0.47 16.97
N LYS A 126 -15.10 0.13 15.72
CA LYS A 126 -13.70 -0.02 15.29
C LYS A 126 -12.97 1.33 15.28
N GLU A 127 -13.61 2.38 14.76
CA GLU A 127 -13.05 3.74 14.77
C GLU A 127 -12.86 4.24 16.20
N VAL A 128 -13.86 4.08 17.08
CA VAL A 128 -13.76 4.51 18.48
C VAL A 128 -12.58 3.85 19.20
N LEU A 129 -12.39 2.54 19.00
CA LEU A 129 -11.28 1.81 19.61
C LEU A 129 -9.92 2.23 19.04
N ALA A 130 -9.83 2.53 17.75
CA ALA A 130 -8.59 2.94 17.09
C ALA A 130 -8.24 4.42 17.28
N GLN A 131 -9.22 5.27 17.60
CA GLN A 131 -9.06 6.73 17.61
C GLN A 131 -7.95 7.23 18.56
N PRO A 132 -7.80 6.74 19.81
CA PRO A 132 -6.75 7.20 20.71
C PRO A 132 -5.34 6.89 20.17
N GLU A 133 -5.15 5.69 19.62
CA GLU A 133 -3.86 5.29 19.04
C GLU A 133 -3.52 6.11 17.78
N LEU A 134 -4.50 6.36 16.91
CA LEU A 134 -4.32 7.17 15.71
C LEU A 134 -3.99 8.63 16.05
N LYS A 135 -4.64 9.19 17.07
CA LYS A 135 -4.33 10.53 17.58
C LYS A 135 -2.90 10.61 18.10
N ARG A 136 -2.47 9.65 18.92
CA ARG A 136 -1.09 9.58 19.43
C ARG A 136 -0.07 9.51 18.29
N LYS A 137 -0.31 8.65 17.29
CA LYS A 137 0.55 8.55 16.10
C LYS A 137 0.60 9.85 15.29
N ALA A 138 -0.53 10.54 15.14
CA ALA A 138 -0.58 11.82 14.45
C ALA A 138 0.21 12.90 15.21
N GLU A 139 0.11 12.94 16.54
CA GLU A 139 0.90 13.83 17.40
C GLU A 139 2.40 13.52 17.34
N GLU A 140 2.78 12.25 17.42
CA GLU A 140 4.16 11.79 17.26
C GLU A 140 4.73 12.23 15.90
N LEU A 141 3.99 12.00 14.80
CA LEU A 141 4.38 12.42 13.45
C LEU A 141 4.48 13.95 13.31
N ALA A 142 3.60 14.71 13.96
CA ALA A 142 3.65 16.17 13.97
C ALA A 142 4.90 16.68 14.70
N ARG A 143 5.27 16.05 15.83
CA ARG A 143 6.50 16.35 16.56
C ARG A 143 7.76 16.00 15.76
N GLU A 144 7.80 14.84 15.12
CA GLU A 144 8.91 14.47 14.24
C GLU A 144 9.05 15.43 13.06
N THR A 145 7.91 15.84 12.50
CA THR A 145 7.85 16.81 11.40
C THR A 145 8.42 18.15 11.84
N SER A 146 8.01 18.68 13.00
CA SER A 146 8.53 19.97 13.48
C SER A 146 10.03 19.93 13.78
N LEU A 147 10.52 18.84 14.37
CA LEU A 147 11.96 18.64 14.60
C LEU A 147 12.76 18.59 13.29
N LYS A 148 12.27 17.85 12.28
CA LYS A 148 12.91 17.79 10.96
C LYS A 148 12.89 19.13 10.24
N MET A 149 11.77 19.87 10.31
CA MET A 149 11.69 21.23 9.76
C MET A 149 12.67 22.17 10.42
N ALA A 150 12.80 22.14 11.75
CA ALA A 150 13.78 22.95 12.48
C ALA A 150 15.23 22.60 12.08
N ALA A 151 15.54 21.31 11.95
CA ALA A 151 16.86 20.85 11.50
C ALA A 151 17.17 21.31 10.06
N PHE A 152 16.18 21.28 9.16
CA PHE A 152 16.34 21.79 7.80
C PHE A 152 16.52 23.30 7.78
N ALA A 153 15.74 24.05 8.56
CA ALA A 153 15.89 25.50 8.67
C ALA A 153 17.30 25.89 9.16
N ALA A 154 17.83 25.19 10.17
CA ALA A 154 19.19 25.42 10.66
C ALA A 154 20.26 25.17 9.56
N LYS A 155 20.16 24.05 8.84
CA LYS A 155 21.07 23.76 7.71
C LYS A 155 20.93 24.76 6.55
N ILE A 156 19.71 25.23 6.27
CA ILE A 156 19.49 26.26 5.24
C ILE A 156 20.17 27.57 5.66
N ALA A 157 20.07 27.96 6.94
CA ALA A 157 20.71 29.16 7.46
C ALA A 157 22.25 29.09 7.38
N GLU A 158 22.84 27.91 7.55
CA GLU A 158 24.28 27.69 7.35
C GLU A 158 24.71 27.81 5.88
N LEU A 159 23.88 27.30 4.95
CA LEU A 159 24.18 27.28 3.52
C LEU A 159 23.90 28.60 2.80
N ASP A 160 22.82 29.29 3.17
CA ASP A 160 22.45 30.60 2.62
C ASP A 160 22.04 31.56 3.75
N PRO A 161 23.02 32.24 4.39
CA PRO A 161 22.76 33.21 5.46
C PRO A 161 21.96 34.43 5.00
N SER A 162 21.79 34.65 3.69
CA SER A 162 21.09 35.82 3.15
C SER A 162 19.56 35.69 3.20
N LEU A 163 19.03 34.48 3.43
CA LEU A 163 17.58 34.23 3.50
C LEU A 163 16.98 34.74 4.81
N SER A 164 15.80 35.37 4.72
CA SER A 164 14.98 35.71 5.89
C SER A 164 14.46 34.46 6.60
N GLU A 165 14.21 34.55 7.91
CA GLU A 165 13.69 33.43 8.72
C GLU A 165 12.39 32.85 8.14
N ALA A 166 11.49 33.69 7.63
CA ALA A 166 10.26 33.24 6.97
C ALA A 166 10.58 32.36 5.76
N ASN A 167 11.46 32.81 4.86
CA ASN A 167 11.86 32.05 3.69
C ASN A 167 12.63 30.77 4.05
N GLN A 168 13.38 30.76 5.14
CA GLN A 168 14.02 29.54 5.67
C GLN A 168 12.98 28.50 6.10
N THR A 169 11.92 28.92 6.81
CA THR A 169 10.83 28.00 7.21
C THR A 169 10.05 27.48 6.00
N GLU A 170 9.82 28.33 4.99
CA GLU A 170 9.19 27.91 3.75
C GLU A 170 10.06 26.92 2.98
N GLY A 171 11.36 27.21 2.84
CA GLY A 171 12.35 26.31 2.27
C GLY A 171 12.40 24.98 3.00
N ALA A 172 12.42 24.99 4.33
CA ALA A 172 12.41 23.77 5.15
C ALA A 172 11.13 22.93 4.92
N SER A 173 9.97 23.57 4.82
CA SER A 173 8.71 22.87 4.52
C SER A 173 8.72 22.24 3.12
N ARG A 174 9.28 22.95 2.12
CA ARG A 174 9.46 22.49 0.75
C ARG A 174 10.39 21.28 0.70
N LEU A 175 11.54 21.37 1.36
CA LEU A 175 12.51 20.28 1.45
C LEU A 175 11.96 19.05 2.17
N LEU A 176 11.16 19.24 3.23
CA LEU A 176 10.48 18.13 3.90
C LEU A 176 9.47 17.44 2.98
N PHE A 177 8.76 18.18 2.13
CA PHE A 177 7.89 17.57 1.15
C PHE A 177 8.69 16.77 0.11
N ILE A 178 9.75 17.36 -0.44
CA ILE A 178 10.61 16.73 -1.45
C ILE A 178 11.24 15.44 -0.89
N THR A 179 11.78 15.46 0.33
CA THR A 179 12.37 14.27 0.96
C THR A 179 11.40 13.11 1.10
N ARG A 180 10.15 13.39 1.47
CA ARG A 180 9.10 12.37 1.53
C ARG A 180 8.84 11.75 0.15
N LYS A 181 8.93 12.53 -0.92
CA LYS A 181 8.77 12.04 -2.29
C LYS A 181 9.98 11.26 -2.79
N LEU A 182 11.19 11.71 -2.49
CA LEU A 182 12.42 10.96 -2.76
C LEU A 182 12.41 9.61 -2.04
N ALA A 183 11.91 9.56 -0.80
CA ALA A 183 11.74 8.29 -0.06
C ALA A 183 10.76 7.32 -0.74
N CYS A 184 9.81 7.83 -1.53
CA CYS A 184 8.91 7.05 -2.37
C CYS A 184 9.50 6.68 -3.75
N ASN A 185 10.80 6.91 -3.98
CA ASN A 185 11.49 6.73 -5.26
C ASN A 185 10.95 7.60 -6.40
N GLU A 186 10.34 8.76 -6.10
CA GLU A 186 10.02 9.75 -7.13
C GLU A 186 11.29 10.52 -7.55
N PRO A 187 11.44 10.88 -8.84
CA PRO A 187 12.59 11.66 -9.29
C PRO A 187 12.57 13.07 -8.70
N LEU A 188 13.75 13.64 -8.42
CA LEU A 188 13.90 14.94 -7.77
C LEU A 188 13.19 16.08 -8.53
N THR A 189 13.27 16.06 -9.86
CA THR A 189 12.61 17.05 -10.73
C THR A 189 11.10 17.05 -10.52
N TYR A 190 10.48 15.88 -10.59
CA TYR A 190 9.04 15.71 -10.37
C TYR A 190 8.63 16.07 -8.94
N ALA A 191 9.43 15.70 -7.93
CA ALA A 191 9.17 16.07 -6.54
C ALA A 191 9.18 17.60 -6.32
N ARG A 192 10.09 18.32 -6.99
CA ARG A 192 10.16 19.79 -6.96
C ARG A 192 8.96 20.44 -7.65
N GLU A 193 8.55 19.92 -8.80
CA GLU A 193 7.36 20.38 -9.54
C GLU A 193 6.07 20.15 -8.73
N GLN A 194 5.95 19.01 -8.05
CA GLN A 194 4.79 18.75 -7.22
C GLN A 194 4.77 19.65 -5.97
N ALA A 195 5.95 19.94 -5.40
CA ALA A 195 6.07 20.88 -4.28
C ALA A 195 5.66 22.30 -4.67
N THR A 196 6.03 22.77 -5.87
CA THR A 196 5.58 24.09 -6.37
C THR A 196 4.08 24.08 -6.65
N PHE A 197 3.57 23.06 -7.34
CA PHE A 197 2.16 22.95 -7.67
C PHE A 197 1.26 23.00 -6.44
N ASN A 198 1.58 22.25 -5.39
CA ASN A 198 0.80 22.24 -4.14
C ASN A 198 0.84 23.59 -3.40
N ALA A 199 1.93 24.35 -3.53
CA ALA A 199 2.05 25.66 -2.90
C ALA A 199 1.30 26.76 -3.68
N LEU A 200 1.17 26.63 -5.01
CA LEU A 200 0.54 27.62 -5.88
C LEU A 200 -0.95 27.82 -5.63
N GLU A 201 -1.65 26.87 -5.01
CA GLU A 201 -3.05 27.07 -4.60
C GLU A 201 -3.22 28.22 -3.61
N THR A 202 -2.17 28.51 -2.84
CA THR A 202 -2.22 29.49 -1.74
C THR A 202 -1.25 30.66 -1.91
N LYS A 203 -0.15 30.48 -2.66
CA LYS A 203 0.96 31.43 -2.72
C LYS A 203 1.03 32.24 -4.02
N SER A 204 1.58 33.44 -3.90
CA SER A 204 1.70 34.43 -4.98
C SER A 204 2.86 34.13 -5.95
N LYS A 205 2.99 34.94 -7.00
CA LYS A 205 4.10 34.88 -7.98
C LYS A 205 5.48 35.09 -7.34
N GLU A 206 5.55 35.77 -6.20
CA GLU A 206 6.80 36.00 -5.46
C GLU A 206 7.40 34.69 -4.94
N TYR A 207 6.55 33.71 -4.60
CA TYR A 207 7.00 32.37 -4.19
C TYR A 207 7.70 31.61 -5.32
N LEU A 208 7.27 31.78 -6.57
CA LEU A 208 7.94 31.14 -7.72
C LEU A 208 9.37 31.66 -7.90
N ALA A 209 9.54 32.99 -7.84
CA ALA A 209 10.86 33.61 -7.92
C ALA A 209 11.76 33.16 -6.75
N PHE A 210 11.20 33.05 -5.54
CA PHE A 210 11.90 32.49 -4.40
C PHE A 210 12.32 31.04 -4.63
N VAL A 211 11.42 30.18 -5.12
CA VAL A 211 11.70 28.75 -5.34
C VAL A 211 12.77 28.56 -6.41
N GLU A 212 12.71 29.28 -7.53
CA GLU A 212 13.72 29.19 -8.58
C GLU A 212 15.12 29.53 -8.05
N ASN A 213 15.22 30.59 -7.24
CA ASN A 213 16.46 30.96 -6.57
C ASN A 213 16.88 29.89 -5.53
N PHE A 214 15.94 29.38 -4.74
CA PHE A 214 16.20 28.41 -3.69
C PHE A 214 16.67 27.05 -4.24
N ASP A 215 15.98 26.50 -5.23
CA ASP A 215 16.28 25.20 -5.85
C ASP A 215 17.60 25.22 -6.65
N SER A 216 18.04 26.41 -7.08
CA SER A 216 19.34 26.62 -7.73
C SER A 216 20.52 26.55 -6.76
N LYS A 217 20.28 26.77 -5.46
CA LYS A 217 21.31 26.83 -4.42
C LYS A 217 21.30 25.61 -3.51
N ILE A 218 20.12 25.12 -3.15
CA ILE A 218 19.94 24.11 -2.11
C ILE A 218 19.17 22.91 -2.67
N SER A 219 19.60 21.72 -2.28
CA SER A 219 18.93 20.47 -2.60
C SER A 219 18.97 19.53 -1.40
N VAL A 220 18.25 18.42 -1.52
CA VAL A 220 18.23 17.38 -0.50
C VAL A 220 18.43 16.02 -1.12
N ASP A 221 19.17 15.20 -0.40
CA ASP A 221 19.44 13.82 -0.76
C ASP A 221 18.28 12.89 -0.36
N PHE A 222 18.26 11.67 -0.89
CA PHE A 222 17.27 10.64 -0.53
C PHE A 222 17.33 10.26 0.97
N ALA A 223 18.49 10.45 1.61
CA ALA A 223 18.68 10.24 3.04
C ALA A 223 18.05 11.35 3.91
N GLY A 224 17.59 12.45 3.29
CA GLY A 224 17.05 13.60 3.99
C GLY A 224 18.11 14.59 4.47
N GLU A 225 19.31 14.56 3.89
CA GLU A 225 20.37 15.51 4.20
C GLU A 225 20.37 16.68 3.22
N VAL A 226 20.22 17.89 3.76
CA VAL A 226 20.30 19.15 2.99
C VAL A 226 21.74 19.40 2.58
N HIS A 227 21.95 19.74 1.31
CA HIS A 227 23.27 20.03 0.73
C HIS A 227 23.17 21.14 -0.33
N PRO A 228 24.29 21.77 -0.71
CA PRO A 228 24.32 22.69 -1.85
C PRO A 228 23.91 21.98 -3.14
N TYR A 229 23.19 22.66 -4.01
CA TYR A 229 22.85 22.13 -5.33
C TYR A 229 24.13 21.91 -6.15
N TYR A 230 24.19 20.75 -6.82
CA TYR A 230 25.27 20.38 -7.73
C TYR A 230 24.69 20.18 -9.12
N SER A 231 25.29 20.82 -10.12
CA SER A 231 25.05 20.45 -11.52
C SER A 231 25.56 19.03 -11.78
N GLU A 232 25.05 18.37 -12.83
CA GLU A 232 25.47 17.01 -13.16
C GLU A 232 26.98 16.88 -13.37
N GLU A 233 27.60 17.87 -14.02
CA GLU A 233 29.06 17.92 -14.24
C GLU A 233 29.85 18.02 -12.92
N THR A 234 29.45 18.95 -12.04
CA THR A 234 30.14 19.15 -10.74
C THR A 234 29.93 17.96 -9.81
N ARG A 235 28.76 17.33 -9.88
CA ARG A 235 28.45 16.10 -9.15
C ARG A 235 29.34 14.95 -9.61
N ASN A 236 29.50 14.76 -10.92
CA ASN A 236 30.34 13.71 -11.49
C ASN A 236 31.82 13.90 -11.14
N ALA A 237 32.33 15.13 -11.24
CA ALA A 237 33.72 15.45 -10.85
C ALA A 237 33.98 15.10 -9.37
N LYS A 238 33.11 15.53 -8.46
CA LYS A 238 33.22 15.17 -7.03
C LYS A 238 33.07 13.67 -6.77
N ALA A 239 32.20 13.00 -7.52
CA ALA A 239 32.04 11.56 -7.43
C ALA A 239 33.34 10.83 -7.84
N GLU A 240 34.05 11.31 -8.85
CA GLU A 240 35.35 10.78 -9.26
C GLU A 240 36.44 11.06 -8.21
N GLU A 241 36.50 12.27 -7.65
CA GLU A 241 37.43 12.61 -6.56
C GLU A 241 37.26 11.68 -5.36
N ILE A 242 36.02 11.40 -4.97
CA ILE A 242 35.73 10.46 -3.86
C ILE A 242 36.09 9.03 -4.26
N LYS A 243 35.77 8.60 -5.49
CA LYS A 243 36.15 7.26 -5.97
C LYS A 243 37.67 7.07 -5.95
N ASN A 244 38.45 8.07 -6.36
CA ASN A 244 39.92 8.04 -6.32
C ASN A 244 40.42 7.95 -4.87
N SER A 245 39.82 8.70 -3.95
CA SER A 245 40.14 8.63 -2.52
C SER A 245 39.81 7.25 -1.94
N LEU A 246 38.72 6.62 -2.38
CA LEU A 246 38.32 5.27 -1.96
C LEU A 246 39.25 4.18 -2.50
N GLU A 247 39.86 4.39 -3.67
CA GLU A 247 40.81 3.43 -4.25
C GLU A 247 42.06 3.23 -3.39
N GLU A 248 42.48 4.23 -2.61
CA GLU A 248 43.60 4.13 -1.68
C GLU A 248 43.40 3.06 -0.59
N PHE A 249 42.15 2.76 -0.26
CA PHE A 249 41.73 1.76 0.73
C PHE A 249 41.49 0.38 0.10
N SER A 250 41.58 0.27 -1.23
CA SER A 250 41.40 -1.01 -1.92
C SER A 250 42.52 -1.98 -1.57
N GLY A 251 42.16 -3.20 -1.19
CA GLY A 251 43.12 -4.28 -0.96
C GLY A 251 44.00 -4.11 0.29
N LYS A 252 43.55 -3.32 1.28
CA LYS A 252 44.19 -3.20 2.60
C LYS A 252 43.27 -3.73 3.70
N ILE A 253 43.86 -4.11 4.84
CA ILE A 253 43.09 -4.41 6.06
C ILE A 253 42.70 -3.08 6.70
N ILE A 254 41.40 -2.90 6.93
CA ILE A 254 40.82 -1.61 7.29
C ILE A 254 40.57 -1.53 8.80
N GLY A 255 41.12 -0.50 9.45
CA GLY A 255 40.88 -0.19 10.86
C GLY A 255 39.52 0.47 11.13
N GLU A 256 39.11 0.59 12.39
CA GLU A 256 37.81 1.21 12.76
C GLU A 256 37.68 2.69 12.35
N ALA A 257 38.77 3.45 12.46
CA ALA A 257 38.83 4.85 12.01
C ALA A 257 38.65 4.96 10.48
N GLU A 258 39.34 4.10 9.73
CA GLU A 258 39.26 4.05 8.27
C GLU A 258 37.88 3.59 7.80
N LYS A 259 37.23 2.65 8.50
CA LYS A 259 35.83 2.26 8.23
C LYS A 259 34.90 3.47 8.33
N SER A 260 35.05 4.25 9.39
CA SER A 260 34.25 5.46 9.62
C SER A 260 34.51 6.52 8.54
N GLN A 261 35.75 6.65 8.08
CA GLN A 261 36.13 7.54 6.97
C GLN A 261 35.56 7.08 5.63
N ILE A 262 35.62 5.79 5.31
CA ILE A 262 35.02 5.24 4.08
C ILE A 262 33.50 5.45 4.11
N GLN A 263 32.87 5.21 5.26
CA GLN A 263 31.44 5.42 5.42
C GLN A 263 31.05 6.90 5.27
N SER A 264 31.84 7.84 5.79
CA SER A 264 31.57 9.27 5.62
C SER A 264 31.74 9.72 4.17
N LEU A 265 32.77 9.21 3.47
CA LEU A 265 32.97 9.47 2.04
C LEU A 265 31.81 8.95 1.18
N ILE A 266 31.36 7.71 1.40
CA ILE A 266 30.23 7.12 0.66
C ILE A 266 28.91 7.84 1.00
N SER A 267 28.74 8.24 2.26
CA SER A 267 27.53 8.93 2.74
C SER A 267 27.50 10.42 2.39
N SER A 268 28.48 10.93 1.62
CA SER A 268 28.51 12.32 1.17
C SER A 268 27.19 12.72 0.49
N ALA A 269 26.53 13.73 1.04
CA ALA A 269 25.20 14.16 0.63
C ALA A 269 25.18 14.66 -0.83
N GLY A 270 24.20 14.21 -1.61
CA GLY A 270 23.94 14.72 -2.97
C GLY A 270 24.87 14.23 -4.07
N ILE A 271 25.87 13.41 -3.75
CA ILE A 271 26.85 12.90 -4.73
C ILE A 271 26.43 11.53 -5.26
N PHE A 272 26.28 10.54 -4.38
CA PHE A 272 25.94 9.18 -4.77
C PHE A 272 24.46 8.89 -4.59
N GLY A 273 23.85 8.25 -5.59
CA GLY A 273 22.50 7.70 -5.47
C GLY A 273 22.44 6.49 -4.54
N ARG A 274 21.23 6.01 -4.25
CA ARG A 274 21.02 4.87 -3.34
C ARG A 274 21.72 3.59 -3.82
N GLU A 275 21.60 3.29 -5.11
CA GLU A 275 22.23 2.10 -5.72
C GLU A 275 23.76 2.23 -5.75
N GLU A 276 24.26 3.40 -6.11
CA GLU A 276 25.70 3.68 -6.14
C GLU A 276 26.33 3.53 -4.75
N ARG A 277 25.70 4.09 -3.70
CA ARG A 277 26.16 3.91 -2.32
C ARG A 277 26.20 2.44 -1.91
N GLN A 278 25.23 1.64 -2.36
CA GLN A 278 25.22 0.21 -2.07
C GLN A 278 26.36 -0.53 -2.78
N VAL A 279 26.61 -0.20 -4.05
CA VAL A 279 27.72 -0.77 -4.84
C VAL A 279 29.06 -0.42 -4.21
N LEU A 280 29.26 0.85 -3.85
CA LEU A 280 30.49 1.33 -3.21
C LEU A 280 30.69 0.67 -1.84
N THR A 281 29.64 0.63 -1.00
CA THR A 281 29.70 -0.05 0.30
C THR A 281 30.06 -1.53 0.13
N SER A 282 29.47 -2.22 -0.86
CA SER A 282 29.76 -3.64 -1.11
C SER A 282 31.20 -3.87 -1.59
N LYS A 283 31.77 -2.90 -2.33
CA LYS A 283 33.13 -2.98 -2.88
C LYS A 283 34.21 -2.67 -1.84
N TYR A 284 34.03 -1.60 -1.06
CA TYR A 284 35.06 -1.09 -0.14
C TYR A 284 34.84 -1.51 1.33
N LEU A 285 33.61 -1.85 1.72
CA LEU A 285 33.27 -2.36 3.05
C LEU A 285 32.53 -3.71 2.95
N PRO A 286 33.15 -4.75 2.35
CA PRO A 286 32.55 -6.08 2.36
C PRO A 286 32.49 -6.63 3.80
N LYS A 287 31.57 -7.55 4.08
CA LYS A 287 31.50 -8.18 5.41
C LYS A 287 32.80 -8.92 5.78
N VAL A 288 33.44 -9.51 4.79
CA VAL A 288 34.72 -10.22 4.90
C VAL A 288 35.59 -9.82 3.72
N LEU A 289 36.85 -9.47 3.98
CA LEU A 289 37.81 -9.17 2.93
C LEU A 289 38.12 -10.43 2.10
N PRO A 290 38.51 -10.31 0.82
CA PRO A 290 38.91 -11.46 0.01
C PRO A 290 40.26 -12.04 0.47
N GLU A 291 40.54 -13.28 0.08
CA GLU A 291 41.80 -13.99 0.40
C GLU A 291 43.01 -13.40 -0.31
N THR A 292 42.79 -12.71 -1.42
CA THR A 292 43.82 -12.02 -2.20
C THR A 292 44.46 -10.85 -1.47
N VAL A 293 43.83 -10.34 -0.40
CA VAL A 293 44.36 -9.22 0.38
C VAL A 293 45.48 -9.71 1.29
N PRO A 294 46.68 -9.11 1.22
CA PRO A 294 47.82 -9.52 2.04
C PRO A 294 47.49 -9.40 3.54
N GLY A 295 47.92 -10.38 4.33
CA GLY A 295 47.69 -10.43 5.78
C GLY A 295 46.34 -11.00 6.22
N THR A 296 45.45 -11.36 5.27
CA THR A 296 44.15 -11.94 5.61
C THR A 296 44.18 -13.47 5.76
N VAL A 297 45.10 -14.15 5.07
CA VAL A 297 45.34 -15.60 5.19
C VAL A 297 46.65 -15.81 5.94
N VAL A 298 46.64 -16.74 6.89
CA VAL A 298 47.86 -17.20 7.57
C VAL A 298 48.26 -18.55 6.99
N GLU A 299 49.42 -18.62 6.37
CA GLU A 299 49.99 -19.90 5.93
C GLU A 299 50.25 -20.79 7.14
N ALA A 300 49.79 -22.05 7.07
CA ALA A 300 49.93 -22.99 8.17
C ALA A 300 51.40 -23.36 8.37
N ALA A 301 52.08 -22.73 9.34
CA ALA A 301 53.37 -23.23 9.81
C ALA A 301 53.20 -24.67 10.32
N SER A 302 54.18 -25.55 10.04
CA SER A 302 54.22 -27.01 10.29
C SER A 302 53.98 -27.47 11.76
N SER A 303 53.52 -26.59 12.64
CA SER A 303 53.19 -26.85 14.04
C SER A 303 51.74 -27.32 14.23
N LYS A 304 51.51 -28.31 15.10
CA LYS A 304 50.21 -28.94 15.38
C LYS A 304 49.15 -28.03 16.04
N LYS A 305 49.43 -26.74 16.29
CA LYS A 305 48.50 -25.81 16.95
C LYS A 305 48.20 -24.62 16.05
N ALA A 306 46.93 -24.26 15.95
CA ALA A 306 46.51 -23.05 15.23
C ALA A 306 47.09 -21.79 15.89
N PRO A 307 47.56 -20.81 15.11
CA PRO A 307 48.02 -19.53 15.62
C PRO A 307 46.88 -18.78 16.36
N LYS A 308 47.24 -17.95 17.35
CA LYS A 308 46.28 -17.12 18.10
C LYS A 308 45.66 -16.06 17.15
N ASN A 309 44.40 -15.67 17.41
CA ASN A 309 43.63 -14.66 16.64
C ASN A 309 43.30 -15.03 15.18
N VAL A 310 43.11 -16.32 14.91
CA VAL A 310 42.76 -16.84 13.58
C VAL A 310 41.46 -17.64 13.66
N VAL A 311 40.64 -17.54 12.62
CA VAL A 311 39.38 -18.27 12.42
C VAL A 311 39.58 -19.27 11.28
N ALA A 312 39.28 -20.54 11.53
CA ALA A 312 39.34 -21.57 10.50
C ALA A 312 38.03 -21.59 9.70
N VAL A 313 38.11 -21.31 8.41
CA VAL A 313 37.00 -21.41 7.46
C VAL A 313 37.22 -22.66 6.62
N ARG A 314 36.22 -23.52 6.53
CA ARG A 314 36.27 -24.74 5.72
C ARG A 314 35.40 -24.56 4.49
N THR A 315 35.99 -24.72 3.32
CA THR A 315 35.31 -24.66 2.02
C THR A 315 35.53 -25.97 1.28
N PHE A 316 34.61 -26.30 0.38
CA PHE A 316 34.74 -27.48 -0.47
C PHE A 316 35.20 -27.02 -1.85
N ASP A 317 36.35 -27.52 -2.31
CA ASP A 317 36.83 -27.26 -3.67
C ASP A 317 36.27 -28.32 -4.64
N PRO A 318 35.42 -27.92 -5.63
CA PRO A 318 34.85 -28.85 -6.59
C PRO A 318 35.88 -29.54 -7.47
N GLN A 319 37.04 -28.91 -7.73
CA GLN A 319 38.05 -29.44 -8.64
C GLN A 319 38.85 -30.56 -7.99
N SER A 320 39.40 -30.31 -6.78
CA SER A 320 40.16 -31.31 -6.03
C SER A 320 39.28 -32.32 -5.28
N ARG A 321 37.96 -32.04 -5.14
CA ARG A 321 36.98 -32.80 -4.34
C ARG A 321 37.41 -32.98 -2.88
N LYS A 322 38.09 -31.98 -2.34
CA LYS A 322 38.59 -31.97 -0.96
C LYS A 322 37.99 -30.80 -0.19
N VAL A 323 37.98 -30.96 1.12
CA VAL A 323 37.65 -29.86 2.04
C VAL A 323 38.94 -29.09 2.31
N ASP A 324 39.01 -27.87 1.81
CA ASP A 324 40.10 -26.95 2.07
C ASP A 324 39.81 -26.19 3.36
N THR A 325 40.82 -26.08 4.21
CA THR A 325 40.73 -25.31 5.46
C THR A 325 41.62 -24.09 5.33
N VAL A 326 41.00 -22.91 5.20
CA VAL A 326 41.68 -21.63 5.13
C VAL A 326 41.69 -20.99 6.52
N LEU A 327 42.87 -20.60 6.97
CA LEU A 327 43.09 -19.90 8.23
C LEU A 327 43.03 -18.40 8.00
N ARG A 328 41.93 -17.75 8.43
CA ARG A 328 41.68 -16.31 8.25
C ARG A 328 42.05 -15.53 9.51
N THR A 329 42.73 -14.40 9.39
CA THR A 329 42.94 -13.49 10.53
C THR A 329 41.60 -12.88 10.97
N LYS A 330 41.45 -12.56 12.27
CA LYS A 330 40.23 -11.88 12.76
C LYS A 330 40.02 -10.50 12.13
N ASP A 331 41.11 -9.82 11.78
CA ASP A 331 41.07 -8.49 11.16
C ASP A 331 40.53 -8.53 9.72
N ALA A 332 40.44 -9.71 9.10
CA ALA A 332 39.80 -9.89 7.80
C ALA A 332 38.26 -9.78 7.84
N PHE A 333 37.66 -9.82 9.04
CA PHE A 333 36.23 -9.69 9.25
C PHE A 333 35.93 -8.25 9.68
N LEU A 334 35.15 -7.53 8.86
CA LEU A 334 34.89 -6.10 9.08
C LEU A 334 33.68 -5.85 9.99
N GLN A 335 32.97 -6.91 10.42
CA GLN A 335 31.84 -6.84 11.36
C GLN A 335 32.25 -6.78 12.83
#